data_AF-A0A5S9M6P9-F1
#
_entry.id   AF-A0A5S9M6P9-F1
#
_cell.length_a   1.000
_cell.length_b   1.000
_cell.length_c   1.000
_cell.angle_alpha   90.00
_cell.angle_beta   90.00
_cell.angle_gamma   90.00
#
_symmetry.space_group_name_H-M   'P 1'
#
loop_
_entity.id
_entity.type
_entity.pdbx_description
1 polymer ?
#
loop_
_entity_poly.entity_id
_entity_poly.type
_entity_poly.pdbx_seq_one_letter_code
_entity_poly.pdbx_strand_id
1 'polypeptide(L)'
;MLTRSIFFRKGTLKREISIQLENGETKYIEFVAEHDTMSQQYIVVMRDISSKKILERERSMNEQLFKDLFDRAIDGMVIFDQDGCMIDANHSFCQSFELQKD
;
A
#
# COMPACT_ATOMS: atom_id res chain seq x y z
N MET A 1 8.67 3.96 32.78
CA MET A 1 9.58 5.09 32.46
C MET A 1 10.34 4.77 31.17
N LEU A 2 9.82 5.07 29.97
CA LEU A 2 10.63 5.11 28.72
C LEU A 2 9.90 5.77 27.53
N THR A 3 9.13 6.85 27.75
CA THR A 3 8.45 7.56 26.63
C THR A 3 8.45 9.08 26.78
N ARG A 4 9.53 9.66 27.32
CA ARG A 4 9.62 11.11 27.56
C ARG A 4 10.63 11.85 26.69
N SER A 5 11.30 11.20 25.74
CA SER A 5 12.52 11.77 25.11
C SER A 5 12.50 11.97 23.59
N ILE A 6 11.33 12.08 22.94
CA ILE A 6 11.26 12.47 21.51
C ILE A 6 10.65 13.89 21.34
N PHE A 7 10.32 14.54 22.45
CA PHE A 7 9.55 15.78 22.46
C PHE A 7 10.43 17.03 22.60
N PHE A 8 11.32 17.31 21.63
CA PHE A 8 12.01 18.60 21.64
C PHE A 8 12.19 19.21 20.25
N ARG A 9 11.71 20.47 20.15
CA ARG A 9 11.93 21.50 19.10
C ARG A 9 11.05 21.37 17.84
N LYS A 10 9.87 22.03 17.85
CA LYS A 10 8.96 22.18 16.69
C LYS A 10 8.65 20.87 15.93
N GLY A 11 8.40 19.78 16.66
CA GLY A 11 8.27 18.45 16.07
C GLY A 11 6.81 18.05 15.84
N THR A 12 6.35 18.08 14.60
CA THR A 12 5.15 17.34 14.18
C THR A 12 5.49 15.85 14.18
N LEU A 13 4.76 15.04 14.94
CA LEU A 13 4.87 13.57 14.91
C LEU A 13 3.73 13.01 14.08
N LYS A 14 4.06 12.42 12.92
CA LYS A 14 3.12 11.66 12.11
C LYS A 14 3.46 10.18 12.18
N ARG A 15 2.50 9.34 12.54
CA ARG A 15 2.65 7.88 12.62
C ARG A 15 1.35 7.19 12.23
N GLU A 16 1.49 5.97 11.74
CA GLU A 16 0.40 5.03 11.56
C GLU A 16 0.55 3.92 12.61
N ILE A 17 -0.54 3.59 13.28
CA ILE A 17 -0.60 2.49 14.25
C ILE A 17 -1.82 1.63 13.96
N SER A 18 -1.74 0.34 14.29
CA SER A 18 -2.92 -0.51 14.41
C SER A 18 -3.38 -0.55 15.87
N ILE A 19 -4.69 -0.49 16.07
CA ILE A 19 -5.33 -0.69 17.37
C ILE A 19 -6.35 -1.80 17.24
N GLN A 20 -6.51 -2.62 18.27
CA GLN A 20 -7.62 -3.55 18.39
C GLN A 20 -8.69 -2.95 19.30
N LEU A 21 -9.92 -2.94 18.80
CA LEU A 21 -11.11 -2.57 19.57
C LEU A 21 -11.56 -3.75 20.44
N GLU A 22 -12.39 -3.47 21.46
CA GLU A 22 -12.92 -4.51 22.37
C GLU A 22 -13.71 -5.60 21.64
N ASN A 23 -14.32 -5.28 20.50
CA ASN A 23 -15.04 -6.23 19.64
C ASN A 23 -14.12 -7.12 18.79
N GLY A 24 -12.79 -6.96 18.90
CA GLY A 24 -11.78 -7.70 18.13
C GLY A 24 -11.45 -7.10 16.76
N GLU A 25 -12.16 -6.05 16.32
CA GLU A 25 -11.87 -5.36 15.07
C GLU A 25 -10.52 -4.62 15.16
N THR A 26 -9.70 -4.72 14.11
CA THR A 26 -8.45 -3.96 14.01
C THR A 26 -8.69 -2.70 13.18
N LYS A 27 -8.42 -1.53 13.78
CA LYS A 27 -8.42 -0.24 13.08
C LYS A 27 -6.99 0.24 12.85
N TYR A 28 -6.75 0.83 11.70
CA TYR A 28 -5.52 1.54 11.38
C TYR A 28 -5.73 3.03 11.60
N ILE A 29 -4.97 3.63 12.50
CA ILE A 29 -5.07 5.02 12.86
C ILE A 29 -3.82 5.75 12.41
N GLU A 30 -4.01 6.75 11.55
CA GLU A 30 -3.02 7.79 11.31
C GLU A 30 -3.18 8.83 12.42
N PHE A 31 -2.11 9.11 13.16
CA PHE A 31 -2.11 10.17 14.16
C PHE A 31 -1.03 11.21 13.85
N VAL A 32 -1.44 12.47 14.01
CA VAL A 32 -0.57 13.64 13.93
C VAL A 32 -0.65 14.36 15.28
N ALA A 33 0.48 14.49 15.95
CA ALA A 33 0.59 15.25 17.19
C ALA A 33 1.48 16.47 16.98
N GLU A 34 0.96 17.64 17.35
CA GLU A 34 1.69 18.90 17.34
C GLU A 34 1.66 19.52 18.74
N HIS A 35 2.79 20.09 19.15
CA HIS A 35 2.89 20.83 20.40
C HIS A 35 2.86 22.33 20.10
N ASP A 36 1.80 22.98 20.54
CA ASP A 36 1.72 24.42 20.49
C ASP A 36 2.53 25.02 21.65
N THR A 37 3.69 25.57 21.30
CA THR A 37 4.60 26.21 22.26
C THR A 37 4.01 27.45 22.92
N MET A 38 3.02 28.11 22.31
CA MET A 38 2.38 29.32 22.86
C MET A 38 1.31 28.97 23.89
N SER A 39 0.46 27.98 23.63
CA SER A 39 -0.61 27.57 24.55
C SER A 39 -0.20 26.49 25.56
N GLN A 40 1.00 25.89 25.43
CA GLN A 40 1.45 24.74 26.23
C GLN A 40 0.52 23.51 26.11
N GLN A 41 -0.16 23.38 24.96
CA GLN A 41 -1.09 22.28 24.69
C GLN A 41 -0.56 21.37 23.58
N TYR A 42 -0.99 20.11 23.63
CA TYR A 42 -0.79 19.15 22.55
C TYR A 42 -2.08 19.06 21.76
N ILE A 43 -2.00 19.31 20.45
CA ILE A 43 -3.09 19.01 19.52
C ILE A 43 -2.79 17.66 18.89
N VAL A 44 -3.74 16.73 19.01
CA VAL A 44 -3.66 15.42 18.39
C VAL A 44 -4.84 15.25 17.45
N VAL A 45 -4.54 14.98 16.17
CA VAL A 45 -5.54 14.59 15.18
C VAL A 45 -5.34 13.10 14.91
N MET A 46 -6.42 12.34 15.04
CA MET A 46 -6.46 10.92 14.71
C MET A 46 -7.44 10.69 13.57
N ARG A 47 -7.03 9.91 12.59
CA ARG A 47 -7.84 9.53 11.43
C ARG A 47 -7.84 8.02 11.28
N ASP A 48 -9.03 7.44 11.23
CA ASP A 48 -9.20 6.06 10.80
C ASP A 48 -8.88 5.95 9.30
N ILE A 49 -7.85 5.17 8.98
CA ILE A 49 -7.39 4.88 7.61
C ILE A 49 -7.60 3.40 7.24
N SER A 50 -8.41 2.67 8.00
CA SER A 50 -8.64 1.23 7.81
C SER A 50 -9.18 0.93 6.41
N SER A 51 -10.21 1.67 5.97
CA SER A 51 -10.81 1.50 4.64
C SER A 51 -9.81 1.71 3.51
N LYS A 52 -8.90 2.69 3.68
CA LYS A 52 -7.83 2.95 2.72
C LYS A 52 -6.85 1.77 2.64
N LYS A 53 -6.40 1.25 3.79
CA LYS A 53 -5.47 0.11 3.85
C LYS A 53 -6.09 -1.16 3.26
N ILE A 54 -7.38 -1.41 3.50
CA ILE A 54 -8.09 -2.56 2.93
C ILE A 54 -8.11 -2.47 1.41
N LEU A 55 -8.50 -1.31 0.86
CA LEU A 55 -8.54 -1.11 -0.59
C LEU A 55 -7.15 -1.23 -1.23
N GLU A 56 -6.11 -0.67 -0.60
CA GLU A 56 -4.72 -0.80 -1.08
C GLU A 56 -4.25 -2.26 -1.08
N ARG A 57 -4.64 -3.04 -0.06
CA ARG A 57 -4.30 -4.46 0.03
C ARG A 57 -5.03 -5.28 -1.01
N GLU A 58 -6.33 -5.07 -1.20
CA GLU A 58 -7.12 -5.75 -2.22
C GLU A 58 -6.58 -5.47 -3.62
N ARG A 59 -6.25 -4.20 -3.89
CA ARG A 59 -5.63 -3.78 -5.15
C ARG A 59 -4.29 -4.51 -5.37
N SER A 60 -3.40 -4.48 -4.38
CA SER A 60 -2.09 -5.14 -4.48
C SER A 60 -2.23 -6.66 -4.68
N MET A 61 -3.17 -7.29 -3.97
CA MET A 61 -3.44 -8.72 -4.14
C MET A 61 -3.96 -9.05 -5.55
N ASN A 62 -4.85 -8.22 -6.11
CA ASN A 62 -5.39 -8.42 -7.44
C ASN A 62 -4.32 -8.20 -8.53
N GLU A 63 -3.50 -7.15 -8.41
CA GLU A 63 -2.37 -6.89 -9.31
C GLU A 63 -1.40 -8.07 -9.32
N GLN A 64 -1.09 -8.62 -8.14
CA GLN A 64 -0.18 -9.74 -8.01
C GLN A 64 -0.77 -11.04 -8.53
N LEU A 65 -2.05 -11.31 -8.26
CA LEU A 65 -2.78 -12.45 -8.81
C LEU A 65 -2.84 -12.38 -10.34
N PHE A 66 -3.17 -11.21 -10.89
CA PHE A 66 -3.18 -11.02 -12.34
C PHE A 66 -1.80 -11.30 -12.94
N LYS A 67 -0.73 -10.75 -12.35
CA LYS A 67 0.64 -10.98 -12.80
C LYS A 67 1.00 -12.47 -12.75
N ASP A 68 0.70 -13.14 -11.64
CA ASP A 68 0.99 -14.57 -11.49
C ASP A 68 0.21 -15.42 -12.49
N LEU A 69 -1.08 -15.12 -12.71
CA LEU A 69 -1.90 -15.84 -13.68
C LEU A 69 -1.42 -15.60 -15.11
N PHE A 70 -1.11 -14.36 -15.47
CA PHE A 70 -0.63 -14.00 -16.79
C PHE A 70 0.73 -14.65 -17.07
N ASP A 71 1.74 -14.42 -16.22
CA ASP A 71 3.10 -14.89 -16.44
C ASP A 71 3.24 -16.42 -16.36
N ARG A 72 2.41 -17.10 -15.55
CA ARG A 72 2.48 -18.56 -15.36
C ARG A 72 1.46 -19.34 -16.18
N ALA A 73 0.61 -18.68 -16.97
CA ALA A 73 -0.31 -19.38 -17.86
C ALA A 73 0.47 -20.27 -18.85
N ILE A 74 -0.04 -21.48 -19.04
CA ILE A 74 0.55 -22.44 -19.99
C ILE A 74 0.31 -21.98 -21.42
N ASP A 75 -0.86 -21.40 -21.71
CA ASP A 75 -1.14 -20.84 -23.01
C ASP A 75 -0.42 -19.50 -23.19
N GLY A 76 0.10 -19.26 -24.40
CA GLY A 76 0.69 -17.99 -24.76
C GLY A 76 -0.37 -16.88 -24.75
N MET A 77 -0.15 -15.83 -23.97
CA MET A 77 -1.03 -14.68 -23.86
C MET A 77 -0.31 -13.43 -24.34
N VAL A 78 -1.01 -12.60 -25.11
CA VAL A 78 -0.53 -11.32 -25.62
C VAL A 78 -1.57 -10.26 -25.32
N ILE A 79 -1.12 -9.11 -24.83
CA ILE A 79 -1.96 -7.94 -24.60
C ILE A 79 -1.64 -6.91 -25.68
N PHE A 80 -2.68 -6.33 -26.27
CA PHE A 80 -2.59 -5.25 -27.25
C PHE A 80 -3.25 -3.99 -26.71
N ASP A 81 -2.78 -2.83 -27.17
CA ASP A 81 -3.49 -1.56 -26.98
C ASP A 81 -4.64 -1.40 -27.99
N GLN A 82 -5.27 -0.22 -27.96
CA GLN A 82 -6.42 0.10 -28.81
C GLN A 82 -6.03 0.26 -30.30
N ASP A 83 -4.75 0.52 -30.59
CA ASP A 83 -4.23 0.69 -31.94
C ASP A 83 -3.68 -0.63 -32.51
N GLY A 84 -3.74 -1.72 -31.72
CA GLY A 84 -3.26 -3.05 -32.11
C GLY A 84 -1.77 -3.25 -31.90
N CYS A 85 -1.08 -2.35 -31.20
CA CYS A 85 0.32 -2.56 -30.84
C CYS A 85 0.40 -3.51 -29.64
N MET A 86 1.32 -4.48 -29.69
CA MET A 86 1.57 -5.39 -28.57
C MET A 86 2.19 -4.62 -27.40
N ILE A 87 1.55 -4.67 -26.24
CA ILE A 87 2.03 -4.00 -25.02
C ILE A 87 2.72 -4.96 -24.05
N ASP A 88 2.35 -6.23 -24.05
CA ASP A 88 2.98 -7.26 -23.22
C ASP A 88 2.68 -8.66 -23.78
N ALA A 89 3.54 -9.61 -23.45
CA ALA A 89 3.33 -11.03 -23.70
C ALA A 89 3.82 -11.86 -22.51
N ASN A 90 3.09 -12.90 -22.15
CA ASN A 90 3.47 -13.74 -21.03
C ASN A 90 4.67 -14.63 -21.35
N HIS A 91 5.22 -15.28 -20.31
CA HIS A 91 6.39 -16.13 -20.45
C HIS A 91 6.20 -17.26 -21.46
N SER A 92 5.03 -17.91 -21.49
CA SER A 92 4.74 -19.00 -22.42
C SER A 92 4.75 -18.55 -23.88
N PHE A 93 4.17 -17.38 -24.18
CA PHE A 93 4.24 -16.80 -25.51
C PHE A 93 5.69 -16.55 -25.92
N CYS A 94 6.47 -15.86 -25.07
CA CYS A 94 7.88 -15.58 -25.35
C CYS A 94 8.68 -16.87 -25.60
N GLN A 95 8.48 -17.92 -24.80
CA GLN A 95 9.13 -19.21 -25.02
C GLN A 95 8.75 -19.86 -26.35
N SER A 96 7.46 -19.86 -26.70
CA SER A 96 6.95 -20.49 -27.92
C SER A 96 7.50 -19.84 -29.20
N PHE A 97 7.86 -18.56 -29.12
CA PHE A 97 8.41 -17.78 -30.23
C PHE A 97 9.90 -17.46 -30.07
N GLU A 98 10.60 -18.09 -29.10
CA GLU A 98 12.02 -17.87 -28.79
C GLU A 98 12.40 -16.40 -28.57
N LEU A 99 11.47 -15.61 -28.03
CA LEU A 99 11.65 -14.20 -27.72
C LEU A 99 12.25 -14.02 -26.33
N GLN A 100 13.20 -13.10 -26.20
CA GLN A 100 13.63 -12.62 -24.89
C GLN A 100 12.64 -11.57 -24.39
N LYS A 101 12.14 -11.76 -23.17
CA LYS A 101 11.37 -10.77 -22.45
C LYS A 101 12.37 -9.87 -21.71
N ASP A 102 12.40 -8.58 -22.05
CA ASP A 102 13.21 -7.56 -21.36
C ASP A 102 12.70 -7.28 -19.93
#